data_AF-A0A9D4D1V6-F1
#
_entry.id   AF-A0A9D4D1V6-F1
#
_cell.length_a   1.000
_cell.length_b   1.000
_cell.length_c   1.000
_cell.angle_alpha   90.00
_cell.angle_beta   90.00
_cell.angle_gamma   90.00
#
_symmetry.space_group_name_H-M   'P 1'
#
loop_
_entity.id
_entity.type
_entity.pdbx_description
1 polymer ?
#
loop_
_entity_poly.entity_id
_entity_poly.type
_entity_poly.pdbx_seq_one_letter_code
_entity_poly.pdbx_strand_id
1 'polypeptide(L)' 'MEDGHKSRSCDPSGKCTGMEPKCTPLDCGVLTKPAFGKMEYNSTLYLSESKYTCHEEYSFKGGTPTRTCNETGHWND' A
#
# COMPACT_ATOMS: atom_id res chain seq x y z
N MET A 1 -12.09 -20.15 9.10
CA MET A 1 -12.35 -19.70 7.72
C MET A 1 -13.43 -18.66 7.82
N GLU A 2 -13.18 -17.43 7.38
CA GLU A 2 -14.16 -16.34 7.37
C GLU A 2 -14.52 -16.10 5.90
N ASP A 3 -15.68 -16.62 5.53
CA ASP A 3 -16.21 -16.64 4.17
C ASP A 3 -16.67 -15.23 3.76
N GLY A 4 -15.78 -14.49 3.10
CA GLY A 4 -16.09 -13.21 2.47
C GLY A 4 -17.09 -13.38 1.33
N HIS A 5 -18.37 -13.17 1.63
CA HIS A 5 -19.48 -13.29 0.67
C HIS A 5 -19.40 -12.19 -0.42
N LYS A 6 -18.97 -12.54 -1.63
CA LYS A 6 -18.89 -11.63 -2.82
C LYS A 6 -20.24 -11.36 -3.49
N SER A 7 -21.35 -11.91 -3.01
CA SER A 7 -22.65 -11.80 -3.66
C SER A 7 -23.72 -11.24 -2.72
N ARG A 8 -24.42 -10.20 -3.19
CA ARG A 8 -25.65 -9.67 -2.59
C ARG A 8 -26.84 -10.30 -3.29
N SER A 9 -27.78 -10.83 -2.51
CA SER A 9 -29.10 -11.22 -3.02
C SER A 9 -30.08 -10.11 -2.65
N CYS A 10 -30.80 -9.59 -3.65
CA CYS A 10 -31.78 -8.52 -3.45
C CYS A 10 -33.18 -9.08 -3.63
N ASP A 11 -34.04 -8.80 -2.64
CA ASP A 11 -35.47 -9.10 -2.71
C ASP A 11 -36.18 -8.16 -3.72
N PRO A 12 -37.27 -8.58 -4.40
CA PRO A 12 -38.07 -7.72 -5.28
C PRO A 12 -38.58 -6.43 -4.62
N SER A 13 -38.60 -6.36 -3.28
CA SER A 13 -38.90 -5.14 -2.50
C SER A 13 -37.73 -4.14 -2.44
N GLY A 14 -36.60 -4.40 -3.11
CA GLY A 14 -35.42 -3.53 -3.16
C GLY A 14 -34.48 -3.62 -1.95
N LYS A 15 -34.73 -4.56 -1.03
CA LYS A 15 -33.89 -4.78 0.16
C LYS A 15 -32.82 -5.82 -0.16
N CYS A 16 -31.57 -5.38 -0.32
CA CYS A 16 -30.43 -6.26 -0.48
C CYS A 16 -29.92 -6.74 0.88
N THR A 17 -29.94 -8.05 1.11
CA THR A 17 -29.36 -8.68 2.29
C THR A 17 -27.91 -9.03 2.01
N GLY A 18 -26.98 -8.42 2.76
CA GLY A 18 -25.54 -8.64 2.64
C GLY A 18 -24.74 -7.36 2.91
N MET A 19 -23.61 -7.47 3.60
CA MET A 19 -22.73 -6.35 3.87
C MET A 19 -22.15 -5.81 2.56
N GLU A 20 -22.06 -4.49 2.39
CA GLU A 20 -21.37 -3.90 1.25
C GLU A 20 -19.88 -4.31 1.28
N PRO A 21 -19.31 -4.86 0.19
CA PRO A 21 -17.88 -5.11 0.16
C PRO A 21 -17.15 -3.77 0.18
N LYS A 22 -16.46 -3.47 1.28
CA LYS A 22 -15.63 -2.27 1.41
C LYS A 22 -14.25 -2.55 0.86
N CYS A 23 -13.88 -1.88 -0.22
CA CYS A 23 -12.50 -1.82 -0.67
C CYS A 23 -11.77 -0.81 0.19
N THR A 24 -11.03 -1.27 1.20
CA THR A 24 -10.13 -0.40 1.96
C THR A 24 -8.85 -0.19 1.16
N PRO A 25 -8.32 1.05 1.09
CA PRO A 25 -7.04 1.28 0.46
C PRO A 25 -5.98 0.49 1.22
N LEU A 26 -5.15 -0.22 0.47
CA LEU A 26 -4.10 -1.03 1.03
C LEU A 26 -2.92 -0.12 1.37
N ASP A 27 -2.47 -0.19 2.62
CA ASP A 27 -1.39 0.61 3.18
C ASP A 27 -0.17 -0.28 3.39
N CYS A 28 0.97 0.08 2.79
CA CYS A 28 2.23 -0.62 2.95
C CYS A 28 3.00 -0.25 4.22
N GLY A 29 2.46 0.65 5.04
CA GLY A 29 3.10 1.16 6.23
C GLY A 29 4.19 2.18 5.94
N VAL A 30 4.59 2.88 7.01
CA VAL A 30 5.69 3.86 6.97
C VAL A 30 7.02 3.12 6.90
N LEU A 31 7.80 3.41 5.86
CA LEU A 31 9.15 2.91 5.72
C LEU A 31 10.10 3.55 6.75
N THR A 32 11.13 2.81 7.14
CA THR A 32 12.15 3.34 8.04
C THR A 32 13.07 4.29 7.27
N LYS A 33 13.26 5.50 7.79
CA LYS A 33 14.17 6.49 7.20
C LYS A 33 15.62 5.98 7.26
N PRO A 34 16.40 6.07 6.18
CA PRO A 34 17.81 5.67 6.19
C PRO A 34 18.64 6.56 7.12
N ALA A 35 19.61 5.97 7.83
CA ALA A 35 20.45 6.67 8.83
C ALA A 35 21.31 7.80 8.23
N PHE A 36 21.68 7.70 6.95
CA PHE A 36 22.50 8.70 6.23
C PHE A 36 21.84 9.12 4.92
N GLY A 37 20.52 9.31 4.99
CA GLY A 37 19.75 9.74 3.83
C GLY A 37 18.42 10.37 4.20
N LYS A 38 17.70 10.71 3.15
CA LYS A 38 16.34 11.24 3.17
C LYS A 38 15.44 10.23 2.46
N MET A 39 14.19 10.24 2.87
CA MET A 39 13.15 9.44 2.26
C MET A 39 11.95 10.37 2.05
N GLU A 40 11.45 10.41 0.83
CA GLU A 40 10.38 11.30 0.39
C GLU A 40 9.29 10.45 -0.25
N TYR A 41 8.06 10.58 0.24
CA TYR A 41 6.89 9.87 -0.29
C TYR A 41 5.64 10.72 -0.06
N ASN A 42 4.66 10.62 -0.95
CA ASN A 42 3.39 11.34 -0.81
C ASN A 42 2.38 10.59 0.06
N SER A 43 2.38 9.26 -0.02
CA SER A 43 1.53 8.38 0.78
C SER A 43 2.13 6.98 0.86
N THR A 44 1.55 6.14 1.71
CA THR A 44 1.93 4.74 1.95
C THR A 44 0.93 3.76 1.31
N LEU A 45 0.02 4.25 0.47
CA LEU A 45 -1.06 3.47 -0.12
C LEU A 45 -0.60 2.71 -1.38
N TYR A 46 -1.39 1.73 -1.82
CA TYR A 46 -1.17 1.01 -3.09
C TYR A 46 -0.82 1.96 -4.26
N LEU A 47 0.21 1.59 -5.03
CA LEU A 47 0.81 2.39 -6.11
C LEU A 47 1.55 3.68 -5.68
N SER A 48 1.65 3.95 -4.38
CA SER A 48 2.49 5.06 -3.91
C SER A 48 3.96 4.74 -4.12
N GLU A 49 4.72 5.77 -4.48
CA GLU A 49 6.17 5.68 -4.63
C GLU A 49 6.87 6.43 -3.50
N SER A 50 7.92 5.82 -2.97
CA SER A 50 8.86 6.43 -2.05
C SER A 50 10.24 6.50 -2.69
N LYS A 51 10.89 7.65 -2.53
CA LYS A 51 12.21 7.93 -3.07
C LYS A 51 13.21 8.13 -1.94
N TYR A 52 14.32 7.44 -2.04
CA TYR A 52 15.44 7.49 -1.12
C TYR A 52 16.56 8.32 -1.72
N THR A 53 17.09 9.25 -0.92
CA THR A 53 18.17 10.14 -1.34
C THR A 53 19.28 10.03 -0.29
N CYS A 54 20.44 9.49 -0.65
CA CYS A 54 21.59 9.49 0.25
C CYS A 54 22.17 10.89 0.42
N HIS A 55 22.81 11.17 1.56
CA HIS A 55 23.51 12.44 1.76
C HIS A 55 24.74 12.56 0.84
N GLU A 56 25.22 13.79 0.66
CA GLU A 56 26.57 14.07 0.15
C GLU A 56 27.58 13.19 0.93
N GLU A 57 28.51 12.54 0.23
CA GLU A 57 29.42 11.48 0.71
C GLU A 57 28.86 10.04 0.84
N TYR A 58 27.56 9.80 0.58
CA TYR A 58 26.97 8.45 0.64
C TYR A 58 26.40 8.01 -0.71
N SER A 59 26.62 6.75 -1.06
CA SER A 59 26.05 6.13 -2.25
C SER A 59 24.98 5.11 -1.87
N PHE A 60 23.87 5.10 -2.61
CA PHE A 60 22.82 4.10 -2.44
C PHE A 60 23.37 2.70 -2.75
N LYS A 61 23.13 1.75 -1.85
CA LYS A 61 23.55 0.35 -1.96
C LYS A 61 22.32 -0.52 -1.79
N GLY A 62 22.05 -1.42 -2.73
CA GLY A 62 20.88 -2.30 -2.69
C GLY A 62 19.85 -2.07 -3.81
N GLY A 63 20.31 -1.68 -5.01
CA GLY A 63 19.46 -1.59 -6.19
C GLY A 63 18.87 -0.21 -6.41
N THR A 64 17.55 -0.13 -6.52
CA THR A 64 16.84 1.08 -6.92
C THR A 64 16.55 1.98 -5.71
N PRO A 65 16.84 3.29 -5.77
CA PRO A 65 16.50 4.23 -4.69
C PRO A 65 15.00 4.56 -4.63
N THR A 66 14.15 3.85 -5.35
CA THR A 66 12.70 4.01 -5.30
C THR A 66 12.04 2.70 -4.91
N ARG A 67 11.01 2.80 -4.07
CA ARG A 67 10.18 1.67 -3.67
C ARG A 67 8.74 2.01 -4.00
N THR A 68 8.01 1.06 -4.58
CA THR A 68 6.57 1.22 -4.88
C THR A 68 5.76 0.29 -4.01
N CYS A 69 4.66 0.77 -3.45
CA CYS A 69 3.73 -0.04 -2.65
C CYS A 69 2.96 -1.02 -3.56
N ASN A 70 3.20 -2.32 -3.35
CA ASN A 70 2.58 -3.43 -4.09
C ASN A 70 1.14 -3.70 -3.60
N GLU A 71 0.37 -4.46 -4.38
CA GLU A 71 -0.97 -4.96 -4.04
C GLU A 71 -1.02 -5.90 -2.83
N THR A 72 0.12 -6.31 -2.28
CA THR A 72 0.24 -7.17 -1.10
C THR A 72 0.40 -6.41 0.21
N GLY A 73 0.57 -5.08 0.18
CA GLY A 73 0.83 -4.30 1.40
C GLY A 73 2.30 -4.22 1.75
N HIS A 74 3.18 -4.47 0.78
CA HIS A 74 4.62 -4.39 0.96
C HIS A 74 5.26 -3.49 -0.09
N TRP A 75 6.36 -2.85 0.30
CA TRP A 75 7.19 -2.06 -0.58
C TRP A 75 8.10 -2.97 -1.42
N ASN A 76 8.12 -2.79 -2.74
CA ASN A 76 8.98 -3.57 -3.65
C ASN A 76 10.44 -3.12 -3.54
N ASP A 77 11.39 -4.07 -3.41
CA ASP A 77 12.85 -3.88 -3.43
C ASP A 77 13.45 -3.83 -4.85
#